data_AF-A0A3T0LRG9-F1
#
_entry.id   AF-A0A3T0LRG9-F1
#
_cell.length_a   1.000
_cell.length_b   1.000
_cell.length_c   1.000
_cell.angle_alpha   90.00
_cell.angle_beta   90.00
_cell.angle_gamma   90.00
#
_symmetry.space_group_name_H-M   'P 1'
#
loop_
_entity.id
_entity.type
_entity.pdbx_description
1 polymer ?
#
loop_
_entity_poly.entity_id
_entity_poly.type
_entity_poly.pdbx_seq_one_letter_code
_entity_poly.pdbx_strand_id
1 'polypeptide(L)'
;MINELKSLFLAGVGSAAYTYEKAVNLISEMVEKGKITVDEGKQLSEELKKNALAKKDQIKPLTKNEVISILNNMNFASKEDIASINDRLTKLENKINNNN
;
A
#
# COMPACT_ATOMS: atom_id res chain seq x y z
N MET A 1 -20.61 -4.76 8.62
CA MET A 1 -21.36 -3.50 8.53
C MET A 1 -20.49 -2.24 8.56
N ILE A 2 -19.82 -1.87 9.67
CA ILE A 2 -18.96 -0.66 9.70
C ILE A 2 -17.77 -0.73 8.72
N ASN A 3 -17.18 -1.90 8.53
CA ASN A 3 -16.06 -2.08 7.60
C ASN A 3 -16.49 -1.96 6.13
N GLU A 4 -17.69 -2.41 5.76
CA GLU A 4 -18.20 -2.25 4.39
C GLU A 4 -18.50 -0.79 4.07
N LEU A 5 -19.08 -0.04 5.02
CA LEU A 5 -19.31 1.39 4.85
C LEU A 5 -17.99 2.16 4.71
N LYS A 6 -16.98 1.82 5.52
CA LYS A 6 -15.62 2.37 5.36
C LYS A 6 -15.07 2.02 3.98
N SER A 7 -15.14 0.76 3.55
CA SER A 7 -14.64 0.33 2.24
C SER A 7 -15.37 0.99 1.07
N LEU A 8 -16.69 1.17 1.16
CA LEU A 8 -17.50 1.87 0.15
C LEU A 8 -17.16 3.36 0.12
N PHE A 9 -16.92 3.96 1.29
CA PHE A 9 -16.46 5.33 1.44
C PHE A 9 -15.07 5.50 0.81
N LEU A 10 -14.11 4.64 1.14
CA LEU A 10 -12.78 4.59 0.50
C LEU A 10 -12.87 4.41 -1.01
N ALA A 11 -13.77 3.57 -1.50
CA ALA A 11 -13.97 3.37 -2.93
C ALA A 11 -14.50 4.64 -3.61
N GLY A 12 -15.36 5.41 -2.92
CA GLY A 12 -15.88 6.68 -3.39
C GLY A 12 -14.87 7.83 -3.38
N VAL A 13 -13.89 7.83 -2.46
CA VAL A 13 -12.86 8.89 -2.38
C VAL A 13 -11.51 8.47 -3.00
N GLY A 14 -11.31 7.18 -3.30
CA GLY A 14 -10.09 6.61 -3.85
C GLY A 14 -8.98 6.35 -2.82
N SER A 15 -7.93 5.63 -3.23
CA SER A 15 -6.76 5.30 -2.38
C SER A 15 -5.93 6.52 -1.96
N ALA A 16 -6.02 7.63 -2.71
CA ALA A 16 -5.30 8.87 -2.43
C ALA A 16 -5.91 9.71 -1.29
N ALA A 17 -7.14 9.40 -0.87
CA ALA A 17 -7.89 10.23 0.07
C ALA A 17 -7.83 9.78 1.54
N TYR A 18 -6.98 8.79 1.85
CA TYR A 18 -6.76 8.33 3.23
C TYR A 18 -5.86 9.29 4.03
N THR A 19 -6.03 10.60 3.83
CA THR A 19 -5.26 11.63 4.52
C THR A 19 -6.03 12.17 5.71
N TYR A 20 -5.28 12.56 6.75
CA TYR A 20 -5.83 13.19 7.94
C TYR A 20 -6.66 14.43 7.60
N GLU A 21 -6.19 15.28 6.68
CA GLU A 21 -6.89 16.50 6.27
C GLU A 21 -8.26 16.20 5.64
N LYS A 22 -8.37 15.16 4.81
CA LYS A 22 -9.65 14.80 4.20
C LYS A 22 -10.64 14.28 5.24
N ALA A 23 -10.15 13.53 6.23
CA ALA A 23 -10.97 13.05 7.34
C ALA A 23 -11.46 14.20 8.24
N VAL A 24 -10.63 15.20 8.54
CA VAL A 24 -11.07 16.42 9.26
C VAL A 24 -12.12 17.19 8.46
N ASN A 25 -11.93 17.37 7.15
CA ASN A 25 -12.90 18.07 6.31
C ASN A 25 -14.28 17.41 6.30
N LEU A 26 -14.33 16.07 6.33
CA LEU A 26 -15.61 15.34 6.42
C LEU A 26 -16.29 15.54 7.76
N ILE A 27 -15.52 15.62 8.85
CA ILE A 27 -16.06 15.92 10.18
C ILE A 27 -16.67 17.32 10.18
N SER A 28 -15.96 18.31 9.61
CA SER A 28 -16.48 19.67 9.44
C SER A 28 -17.76 19.71 8.60
N GLU A 29 -17.83 18.98 7.49
CA GLU A 29 -19.05 18.87 6.69
C GLU A 29 -20.22 18.24 7.47
N MET A 30 -19.96 17.28 8.36
CA MET A 30 -20.99 16.67 9.20
C MET A 30 -21.51 17.66 10.26
N VAL A 31 -20.65 18.54 10.79
CA VAL A 31 -21.05 19.65 11.67
C VAL A 31 -21.90 20.66 10.90
N GLU A 32 -21.45 21.09 9.72
CA GLU A 32 -22.18 22.05 8.87
C GLU A 32 -23.55 21.52 8.43
N LYS A 33 -23.64 20.22 8.14
CA LYS A 33 -24.90 19.55 7.79
C LYS A 33 -25.79 19.24 9.02
N GLY A 34 -25.37 19.64 10.23
CA GLY A 34 -26.09 19.41 11.48
C GLY A 34 -26.24 17.93 11.86
N LYS A 35 -25.41 17.04 11.29
CA LYS A 35 -25.42 15.60 11.58
C LYS A 35 -24.72 15.26 12.89
N ILE A 36 -23.79 16.11 13.31
CA ILE A 36 -23.09 16.04 14.59
C ILE A 36 -22.98 17.45 15.17
N THR A 37 -22.83 17.55 16.49
CA THR A 37 -22.62 18.84 17.16
C THR A 37 -21.19 19.36 16.95
N VAL A 38 -20.99 20.67 17.19
CA VAL A 38 -19.66 21.30 17.11
C VAL A 38 -18.68 20.67 18.10
N ASP A 39 -19.17 20.33 19.30
CA ASP A 39 -18.33 19.73 20.34
C ASP A 39 -17.92 18.30 20.02
N GLU A 40 -18.85 17.48 19.48
CA GLU A 40 -18.53 16.15 18.97
C GLU A 40 -17.54 16.21 17.79
N GLY A 41 -17.71 17.18 16.89
CA GLY A 41 -16.78 17.38 15.77
C GLY A 41 -15.35 17.74 16.22
N LYS A 42 -15.22 18.58 17.25
CA LYS A 42 -13.92 18.92 17.85
C LYS A 42 -13.27 17.69 18.49
N GLN A 43 -14.01 16.97 19.33
CA GLN A 43 -13.49 15.77 20.00
C GLN A 43 -13.03 14.71 18.97
N LEU A 44 -13.85 14.46 17.95
CA LEU A 44 -13.53 13.48 16.92
C LEU A 44 -12.29 13.86 16.10
N SER A 45 -12.09 15.16 15.83
CA SER A 45 -10.90 15.66 15.13
C SER A 45 -9.64 15.52 15.98
N GLU A 46 -9.70 15.76 17.29
CA GLU A 46 -8.58 15.57 18.21
C GLU A 46 -8.20 14.09 18.35
N GLU A 47 -9.19 13.21 18.50
CA GLU A 47 -8.96 11.76 18.53
C GLU A 47 -8.36 11.25 17.23
N LEU A 48 -8.85 11.74 16.09
CA LEU A 48 -8.31 11.42 14.78
C LEU A 48 -6.84 11.86 14.67
N LYS A 49 -6.48 13.04 15.18
CA LYS A 49 -5.09 13.55 15.18
C LYS A 49 -4.19 12.65 16.01
N LYS A 50 -4.62 12.32 17.22
CA LYS A 50 -3.90 11.43 18.14
C LYS A 50 -3.69 10.05 17.51
N ASN A 51 -4.72 9.48 16.89
CA ASN A 51 -4.65 8.18 16.23
C ASN A 51 -3.78 8.19 14.97
N ALA A 52 -3.82 9.28 14.18
CA ALA A 52 -2.97 9.44 13.00
C ALA A 52 -1.49 9.51 13.39
N LEU A 53 -1.15 10.25 14.44
CA LEU A 53 0.21 10.33 14.98
C LEU A 53 0.66 8.97 15.55
N ALA A 54 -0.19 8.29 16.33
CA ALA A 54 0.13 6.98 16.87
C ALA A 54 0.30 5.88 15.79
N LYS A 55 -0.44 5.97 14.69
CA LYS A 55 -0.29 5.06 13.54
C LYS A 55 0.96 5.38 12.71
N LYS A 56 1.36 6.65 12.60
CA LYS A 56 2.60 7.03 11.91
C LYS A 56 3.82 6.35 12.54
N ASP A 57 3.85 6.22 13.86
CA ASP A 57 4.94 5.54 14.57
C ASP A 57 4.87 4.00 14.49
N GLN A 58 3.68 3.44 14.19
CA GLN A 58 3.48 1.99 14.04
C GLN A 58 3.71 1.49 12.61
N ILE A 59 3.61 2.37 11.60
CA ILE A 59 4.02 2.05 10.23
C ILE A 59 5.54 2.19 10.20
N LYS A 60 6.26 1.11 10.56
CA LYS A 60 7.69 1.03 10.25
C LYS A 60 7.82 1.23 8.74
N PRO A 61 8.55 2.27 8.27
CA PRO A 61 8.84 2.37 6.85
C PRO A 61 9.52 1.08 6.44
N LEU A 62 9.01 0.41 5.40
CA LEU A 62 9.59 -0.81 4.87
C LEU A 62 11.08 -0.55 4.62
N THR A 63 11.92 -1.15 5.45
CA THR A 63 13.36 -0.99 5.30
C THR A 63 13.80 -1.71 4.04
N LYS A 64 14.89 -1.26 3.43
CA LYS A 64 15.50 -1.93 2.27
C LYS A 64 15.68 -3.43 2.52
N ASN A 65 16.04 -3.81 3.75
CA ASN A 65 16.25 -5.19 4.16
C ASN A 65 14.94 -5.99 4.22
N GLU A 66 13.83 -5.40 4.70
CA GLU A 66 12.52 -6.06 4.71
C GLU A 66 12.01 -6.30 3.29
N VAL A 67 12.18 -5.33 2.40
CA VAL A 67 11.82 -5.48 0.98
C VAL A 67 12.64 -6.59 0.31
N ILE A 68 13.96 -6.62 0.54
CA ILE A 68 14.84 -7.69 0.03
C ILE A 68 14.41 -9.07 0.59
N SER A 69 14.05 -9.14 1.86
CA SER A 69 13.60 -10.39 2.50
C SER A 69 12.30 -10.91 1.88
N ILE A 70 11.34 -10.02 1.61
CA ILE A 70 10.09 -10.37 0.91
C ILE A 70 10.40 -10.86 -0.51
N LEU A 71 11.27 -10.15 -1.25
CA LEU A 71 11.66 -10.55 -2.61
C LEU A 71 12.38 -11.89 -2.65
N ASN A 72 13.24 -12.19 -1.68
CA ASN A 72 13.93 -13.48 -1.58
C ASN A 72 12.99 -14.63 -1.18
N ASN A 73 11.97 -14.34 -0.37
CA ASN A 73 10.94 -15.33 0.01
C ASN A 73 9.93 -15.59 -1.13
N MET A 74 9.85 -14.69 -2.10
CA MET A 74 9.12 -14.92 -3.33
C MET A 74 10.06 -15.68 -4.28
N ASN A 75 9.58 -16.76 -4.90
CA ASN A 75 10.36 -17.64 -5.75
C ASN A 75 10.62 -17.01 -7.15
N PHE A 76 11.13 -15.78 -7.16
CA PHE A 76 11.49 -15.04 -8.36
C PHE A 76 12.83 -15.51 -8.90
N ALA A 77 12.94 -15.61 -10.22
CA ALA A 77 14.21 -15.85 -10.88
C ALA A 77 15.12 -14.62 -10.74
N SER A 78 16.36 -14.84 -10.33
CA SER A 78 17.40 -13.81 -10.28
C SER A 78 17.90 -13.46 -11.69
N LYS A 79 18.66 -12.36 -11.82
CA LYS A 79 19.29 -12.01 -13.10
C LYS A 79 20.30 -13.07 -13.52
N GLU A 80 20.97 -13.66 -12.54
CA GLU A 80 21.95 -14.73 -12.70
C GLU A 80 21.30 -16.01 -13.23
N ASP A 81 20.10 -16.35 -12.73
CA ASP A 81 19.32 -17.50 -13.24
C ASP A 81 18.95 -17.31 -14.71
N ILE A 82 18.51 -16.11 -15.09
CA ILE A 82 18.17 -15.76 -16.48
C ILE A 82 19.42 -15.83 -17.37
N ALA A 83 20.55 -15.31 -16.90
CA ALA A 83 21.81 -15.37 -17.64
C ALA A 83 22.28 -16.82 -17.86
N SER A 84 22.18 -17.67 -16.84
CA SER A 84 22.51 -19.10 -16.94
C SER A 84 21.61 -19.82 -17.93
N ILE A 85 20.31 -19.53 -17.92
CA ILE A 85 19.35 -20.10 -18.87
C ILE A 85 19.68 -19.67 -20.29
N ASN A 86 19.98 -18.39 -20.52
CA ASN A 86 20.35 -17.88 -21.84
C ASN A 86 21.64 -18.52 -22.36
N ASP A 87 22.69 -18.64 -21.54
CA ASP A 87 23.93 -19.30 -21.95
C ASP A 87 23.70 -20.78 -22.32
N ARG A 88 22.89 -21.49 -21.53
CA ARG A 88 22.49 -22.88 -21.84
C ARG A 88 21.68 -22.96 -23.12
N LEU A 89 20.77 -22.02 -23.35
CA LEU A 89 19.96 -21.93 -24.57
C LEU A 89 20.84 -21.71 -25.79
N THR A 90 21.75 -20.74 -25.75
CA THR A 90 22.70 -20.47 -26.84
C THR A 90 23.60 -21.67 -27.13
N LYS A 91 24.07 -22.39 -26.11
CA LYS A 91 24.84 -23.63 -26.29
C LYS A 91 24.02 -24.73 -26.97
N LEU A 92 22.73 -24.84 -26.65
CA LEU A 92 21.81 -25.79 -27.28
C LEU A 92 21.53 -25.40 -28.74
N GLU A 93 21.23 -24.14 -29.00
CA GLU A 93 21.00 -23.60 -30.35
C GLU A 93 22.22 -23.83 -31.26
N ASN A 94 23.43 -23.56 -30.75
CA ASN A 94 24.67 -23.82 -31.50
C ASN A 94 24.91 -25.31 -31.77
N LYS A 95 24.53 -26.20 -30.85
CA LYS A 95 24.62 -27.66 -31.07
C LYS A 95 23.62 -28.14 -32.11
N ILE A 96 22.40 -27.59 -32.12
CA ILE A 96 21.37 -27.92 -33.11
C ILE A 96 21.81 -27.44 -34.50
N ASN A 97 22.32 -26.21 -34.60
CA ASN A 97 22.77 -25.64 -35.88
C ASN A 97 24.02 -26.31 -36.46
N ASN A 98 24.94 -26.84 -35.62
CA ASN A 98 26.13 -27.57 -36.09
C ASN A 98 25.86 -29.03 -36.47
N ASN A 99 24.65 -29.57 -36.19
CA ASN A 99 24.26 -30.95 -36.52
C ASN A 99 23.32 -31.05 -37.76
N ASN A 100 23.14 -29.95 -38.48
CA ASN A 100 22.54 -29.88 -39.82
C ASN A 100 23.61 -29.44 -40.84
#